data_AF-A0A6P4YUS3-F1
#
_entry.id   AF-A0A6P4YUS3-F1
#
_cell.length_a   1.000
_cell.length_b   1.000
_cell.length_c   1.000
_cell.angle_alpha   90.00
_cell.angle_beta   90.00
_cell.angle_gamma   90.00
#
_symmetry.space_group_name_H-M   'P 1'
#
loop_
_entity.id
_entity.type
_entity.pdbx_description
1 polymer ?
#
loop_
_entity_poly.entity_id
_entity_poly.type
_entity_poly.pdbx_seq_one_letter_code
_entity_poly.pdbx_strand_id
1 'polypeptide(L)'
;MKLFIVTLVLLCAAAADAQWWSSWFSTYHADDSTPQAVWDGLKVTFGVNPFGNNFDSMPRTTDMAEEKGWTQFGEKTCSAGTWQGFRYVKNSDPAVILLFDKNGYIAGMQMGVYKSDLPSDGSIPPSRITPPWIEDRSKDMLLLTAYFIQPSKICRAGRTDAEYQAEGTGTGLYIQTGPNSTSDVMAAPLRQADADGTDWTRGECFWAMGQHYWYKFRPDMNCDDFYPVFLMYNDGRLNGFGWNINTVLDSPRYESPPTGALSLFFAQKPPCFDEHVRRGLSTLHIYLDDSPSSNFC
;
A
#
# COMPACT_ATOMS: atom_id res chain seq x y z
N MET A 1 20.15 -47.81 56.82
CA MET A 1 19.18 -47.91 55.70
C MET A 1 19.38 -46.68 54.83
N LYS A 2 19.63 -46.88 53.53
CA LYS A 2 20.10 -45.87 52.57
C LYS A 2 19.08 -44.73 52.38
N LEU A 3 19.52 -43.47 52.34
CA LEU A 3 19.45 -42.57 51.16
C LEU A 3 19.98 -41.14 51.46
N PHE A 4 21.08 -40.80 50.80
CA PHE A 4 21.45 -39.55 50.08
C PHE A 4 20.30 -38.56 49.77
N ILE A 5 20.43 -37.22 49.62
CA ILE A 5 21.44 -36.35 48.93
C ILE A 5 21.18 -34.89 49.39
N VAL A 6 22.18 -34.16 49.92
CA VAL A 6 23.02 -33.10 49.31
C VAL A 6 22.50 -31.66 49.45
N THR A 7 23.41 -30.87 50.04
CA THR A 7 23.48 -29.47 50.43
C THR A 7 23.55 -28.48 49.26
N LEU A 8 23.01 -27.27 49.44
CA LEU A 8 23.60 -26.06 48.86
C LEU A 8 23.45 -24.87 49.82
N VAL A 9 24.58 -24.38 50.30
CA VAL A 9 24.77 -23.15 51.08
C VAL A 9 25.78 -22.33 50.28
N LEU A 10 25.43 -21.09 49.90
CA LEU A 10 26.23 -19.89 50.16
C LEU A 10 25.62 -18.67 49.45
N LEU A 11 25.39 -17.65 50.26
CA LEU A 11 24.94 -16.30 49.94
C LEU A 11 26.11 -15.35 50.24
N CYS A 12 26.22 -14.30 49.41
CA CYS A 12 27.01 -13.06 49.61
C CYS A 12 28.54 -13.19 49.41
N ALA A 13 29.27 -12.27 48.77
CA ALA A 13 28.99 -10.90 48.33
C ALA A 13 29.98 -10.49 47.22
N ALA A 14 29.61 -9.54 46.37
CA ALA A 14 30.46 -8.39 46.00
C ALA A 14 29.66 -7.44 45.11
N ALA A 15 29.43 -6.23 45.62
CA ALA A 15 28.98 -5.08 44.85
C ALA A 15 30.20 -4.45 44.15
N ALA A 16 30.12 -4.32 42.82
CA ALA A 16 30.85 -3.33 42.03
C ALA A 16 30.17 -3.20 40.65
N ASP A 17 30.07 -1.98 40.15
CA ASP A 17 29.66 -1.58 38.80
C ASP A 17 28.16 -1.59 38.43
N ALA A 18 27.37 -0.89 39.24
CA ALA A 18 26.09 -0.32 38.80
C ALA A 18 26.30 1.01 38.06
N GLN A 19 26.97 0.98 36.89
CA GLN A 19 27.09 2.17 36.04
C GLN A 19 27.19 1.89 34.52
N TRP A 20 26.92 0.65 34.08
CA TRP A 20 27.07 0.26 32.67
C TRP A 20 25.83 -0.36 32.02
N TRP A 21 24.68 -0.38 32.71
CA TRP A 21 23.49 -1.13 32.27
C TRP A 21 22.28 -0.23 31.98
N SER A 22 22.36 1.07 32.28
CA SER A 22 21.26 2.02 32.12
C SER A 22 21.12 2.63 30.72
N SER A 23 21.90 2.17 29.72
CA SER A 23 21.76 2.62 28.32
C SER A 23 20.93 1.69 27.43
N TRP A 24 20.33 0.63 27.99
CA TRP A 24 19.50 -0.33 27.24
C TRP A 24 17.99 -0.24 27.53
N PHE A 25 17.58 0.63 28.46
CA PHE A 25 16.19 0.97 28.69
C PHE A 25 16.01 2.48 28.60
N SER A 26 16.40 3.06 27.45
CA SER A 26 15.75 4.29 27.02
C SER A 26 14.37 3.88 26.55
N THR A 27 13.40 3.87 27.47
CA THR A 27 12.00 3.93 27.11
C THR A 27 11.85 5.13 26.19
N TYR A 28 11.65 4.84 24.91
CA TYR A 28 11.28 5.82 23.91
C TYR A 28 9.95 6.41 24.40
N HIS A 29 10.02 7.56 25.07
CA HIS A 29 8.85 8.40 25.23
C HIS A 29 8.57 8.94 23.84
N ALA A 30 7.70 8.24 23.12
CA ALA A 30 7.08 8.76 21.91
C ALA A 30 6.42 10.08 22.30
N ASP A 31 6.97 11.17 21.76
CA ASP A 31 6.32 12.47 21.75
C ASP A 31 5.01 12.32 20.97
N ASP A 32 3.89 12.47 21.66
CA ASP A 32 2.51 12.25 21.20
C ASP A 32 1.99 13.40 20.32
N SER A 33 2.87 14.09 19.57
CA SER A 33 2.47 15.24 18.74
C SER A 33 2.35 14.93 17.24
N THR A 34 2.68 13.72 16.78
CA THR A 34 2.17 13.20 15.49
C THR A 34 2.23 11.68 15.45
N PRO A 35 1.10 10.95 15.30
CA PRO A 35 1.16 9.51 15.08
C PRO A 35 1.68 9.25 13.66
N GLN A 36 3.00 9.07 13.51
CA GLN A 36 3.59 8.57 12.28
C GLN A 36 3.02 7.17 12.04
N ALA A 37 2.48 6.92 10.85
CA ALA A 37 2.09 5.56 10.49
C ALA A 37 3.38 4.72 10.40
N VAL A 38 3.52 3.72 11.26
CA VAL A 38 4.71 2.85 11.30
C VAL A 38 4.53 1.81 10.20
N TRP A 39 4.95 2.17 8.98
CA TRP A 39 4.92 1.26 7.84
C TRP A 39 6.23 0.49 7.74
N ASP A 40 6.23 -0.73 8.26
CA ASP A 40 7.41 -1.58 8.35
C ASP A 40 7.55 -2.58 7.19
N GLY A 41 6.56 -2.65 6.29
CA GLY A 41 6.54 -3.56 5.14
C GLY A 41 6.00 -2.95 3.85
N LEU A 42 6.05 -3.74 2.78
CA LEU A 42 5.32 -3.46 1.55
C LEU A 42 4.95 -4.80 0.90
N LYS A 43 3.66 -5.12 0.91
CA LYS A 43 3.12 -6.34 0.29
C LYS A 43 1.99 -6.02 -0.66
N VAL A 44 1.82 -6.87 -1.65
CA VAL A 44 0.71 -6.84 -2.58
C VAL A 44 0.03 -8.20 -2.63
N THR A 45 -1.14 -8.26 -3.23
CA THR A 45 -1.93 -9.48 -3.39
C THR A 45 -2.51 -9.97 -2.05
N PHE A 46 -3.82 -10.16 -1.98
CA PHE A 46 -4.46 -10.80 -0.85
C PHE A 46 -4.13 -12.30 -0.81
N GLY A 47 -3.53 -12.75 0.30
CA GLY A 47 -2.93 -14.08 0.39
C GLY A 47 -3.10 -14.77 1.74
N VAL A 48 -4.35 -14.99 2.17
CA VAL A 48 -4.68 -15.78 3.37
C VAL A 48 -4.71 -17.29 3.12
N ASN A 49 -4.46 -17.74 1.89
CA ASN A 49 -4.49 -19.16 1.56
C ASN A 49 -3.09 -19.78 1.72
N PRO A 50 -2.84 -20.61 2.76
CA PRO A 50 -1.54 -21.24 2.97
C PRO A 50 -1.14 -22.25 1.89
N PHE A 51 -2.04 -22.59 0.95
CA PHE A 51 -1.81 -23.50 -0.17
C PHE A 51 -2.01 -22.83 -1.54
N GLY A 52 -2.12 -21.50 -1.60
CA GLY A 52 -2.40 -20.75 -2.83
C GLY A 52 -1.71 -19.40 -2.87
N ASN A 53 -2.50 -18.32 -2.88
CA ASN A 53 -1.98 -16.95 -2.90
C ASN A 53 -1.33 -16.60 -1.55
N ASN A 54 -0.13 -16.02 -1.63
CA ASN A 54 0.58 -15.44 -0.49
C ASN A 54 0.65 -13.93 -0.66
N PHE A 55 0.70 -13.20 0.46
CA PHE A 55 1.06 -11.78 0.45
C PHE A 55 2.46 -11.62 -0.16
N ASP A 56 2.55 -11.09 -1.37
CA ASP A 56 3.80 -10.99 -2.13
C ASP A 56 4.61 -9.78 -1.63
N SER A 57 5.86 -10.02 -1.23
CA SER A 57 6.70 -9.01 -0.60
C SER A 57 7.49 -8.21 -1.63
N MET A 58 7.28 -6.90 -1.66
CA MET A 58 7.93 -6.02 -2.61
C MET A 58 9.30 -5.56 -2.10
N PRO A 59 10.30 -5.41 -2.99
CA PRO A 59 11.58 -4.80 -2.63
C PRO A 59 11.39 -3.33 -2.26
N ARG A 60 12.12 -2.87 -1.24
CA ARG A 60 12.06 -1.49 -0.75
C ARG A 60 13.31 -0.66 -1.05
N THR A 61 14.32 -1.28 -1.67
CA THR A 61 15.48 -0.61 -2.26
C THR A 61 15.70 -1.09 -3.69
N THR A 62 16.38 -0.28 -4.51
CA THR A 62 16.78 -0.66 -5.87
C THR A 62 17.66 -1.91 -5.89
N ASP A 63 18.60 -2.02 -4.94
CA ASP A 63 19.50 -3.17 -4.83
C ASP A 63 18.71 -4.47 -4.61
N MET A 64 17.74 -4.46 -3.68
CA MET A 64 16.85 -5.60 -3.45
C MET A 64 15.95 -5.87 -4.66
N ALA A 65 15.55 -4.82 -5.39
CA ALA A 65 14.71 -4.97 -6.56
C ALA A 65 15.47 -5.70 -7.67
N GLU A 66 16.69 -5.25 -7.98
CA GLU A 66 17.56 -5.84 -8.98
C GLU A 66 17.94 -7.29 -8.62
N GLU A 67 18.28 -7.56 -7.35
CA GLU A 67 18.52 -8.91 -6.84
C GLU A 67 17.31 -9.84 -7.05
N LYS A 68 16.10 -9.30 -6.88
CA LYS A 68 14.83 -10.04 -7.07
C LYS A 68 14.33 -10.05 -8.52
N GLY A 69 15.14 -9.61 -9.48
CA GLY A 69 14.85 -9.64 -10.91
C GLY A 69 13.90 -8.54 -11.39
N TRP A 70 13.74 -7.47 -10.63
CA TRP A 70 13.06 -6.26 -11.12
C TRP A 70 14.02 -5.47 -11.99
N THR A 71 13.48 -4.84 -13.03
CA THR A 71 14.28 -4.09 -14.01
C THR A 71 13.69 -2.70 -14.20
N GLN A 72 14.56 -1.73 -14.45
CA GLN A 72 14.15 -0.36 -14.70
C GLN A 72 13.22 -0.28 -15.92
N PHE A 73 12.13 0.46 -15.79
CA PHE A 73 11.04 0.51 -16.76
C PHE A 73 10.78 1.92 -17.28
N GLY A 74 10.66 2.07 -18.60
CA GLY A 74 10.38 3.36 -19.22
C GLY A 74 11.57 4.32 -19.20
N GLU A 75 11.31 5.59 -18.95
CA GLU A 75 12.36 6.62 -18.91
C GLU A 75 13.35 6.36 -17.78
N LYS A 76 14.65 6.52 -18.07
CA LYS A 76 15.74 6.34 -17.09
C LYS A 76 16.01 7.58 -16.25
N THR A 77 15.04 8.46 -16.14
CA THR A 77 15.09 9.70 -15.37
C THR A 77 14.21 9.53 -14.14
N CYS A 78 14.61 10.14 -13.02
CA CYS A 78 13.78 10.11 -11.82
C CYS A 78 12.49 10.93 -12.03
N SER A 79 12.61 12.12 -12.62
CA SER A 79 11.46 12.97 -12.93
C SER A 79 11.16 12.85 -14.42
N ALA A 80 10.01 12.28 -14.74
CA ALA A 80 9.56 12.06 -16.10
C ALA A 80 8.10 12.51 -16.23
N GLY A 81 7.91 13.77 -16.66
CA GLY A 81 6.62 14.37 -16.99
C GLY A 81 5.57 14.25 -15.89
N THR A 82 4.82 13.15 -15.91
CA THR A 82 3.63 12.90 -15.12
C THR A 82 3.85 12.04 -13.89
N TRP A 83 5.07 11.62 -13.55
CA TRP A 83 5.36 10.92 -12.29
C TRP A 83 6.70 11.32 -11.69
N GLN A 84 6.92 10.90 -10.43
CA GLN A 84 8.18 11.01 -9.73
C GLN A 84 8.71 9.63 -9.34
N GLY A 85 10.01 9.41 -9.52
CA GLY A 85 10.71 8.21 -9.11
C GLY A 85 11.16 7.33 -10.27
N PHE A 86 12.24 6.58 -10.03
CA PHE A 86 12.71 5.56 -10.96
C PHE A 86 11.78 4.36 -10.92
N ARG A 87 11.21 4.02 -12.08
CA ARG A 87 10.24 2.94 -12.21
C ARG A 87 10.95 1.60 -12.37
N TYR A 88 10.47 0.59 -11.66
CA TYR A 88 10.93 -0.79 -11.79
C TYR A 88 9.74 -1.74 -11.93
N VAL A 89 9.86 -2.72 -12.83
CA VAL A 89 8.85 -3.77 -13.04
C VAL A 89 9.50 -5.14 -13.02
N LYS A 90 8.72 -6.16 -12.66
CA LYS A 90 9.14 -7.57 -12.72
C LYS A 90 8.39 -8.27 -13.84
N ASN A 91 9.10 -9.03 -14.67
CA ASN A 91 8.52 -9.83 -15.76
C ASN A 91 7.67 -9.02 -16.77
N SER A 92 7.91 -7.71 -16.90
CA SER A 92 7.09 -6.78 -17.71
C SER A 92 5.60 -6.73 -17.34
N ASP A 93 5.24 -7.19 -16.14
CA ASP A 93 3.89 -7.13 -15.59
C ASP A 93 3.62 -5.72 -15.03
N PRO A 94 2.69 -4.94 -15.62
CA PRO A 94 2.41 -3.56 -15.21
C PRO A 94 1.54 -3.48 -13.95
N ALA A 95 1.01 -4.59 -13.42
CA ALA A 95 0.15 -4.56 -12.24
C ALA A 95 0.83 -3.91 -11.02
N VAL A 96 2.15 -4.08 -10.90
CA VAL A 96 2.97 -3.39 -9.90
C VAL A 96 4.20 -2.79 -10.56
N ILE A 97 4.26 -1.47 -10.56
CA ILE A 97 5.41 -0.66 -10.95
C ILE A 97 5.91 0.04 -9.68
N LEU A 98 7.10 -0.30 -9.22
CA LEU A 98 7.68 0.33 -8.03
C LEU A 98 8.35 1.65 -8.40
N LEU A 99 8.20 2.66 -7.56
CA LEU A 99 8.83 3.98 -7.72
C LEU A 99 9.89 4.16 -6.65
N PHE A 100 11.16 4.26 -7.03
CA PHE A 100 12.26 4.55 -6.11
C PHE A 100 12.63 6.03 -6.17
N ASP A 101 12.97 6.62 -5.03
CA ASP A 101 13.55 7.96 -4.98
C ASP A 101 14.95 7.99 -5.60
N LYS A 102 15.52 9.20 -5.74
CA LYS A 102 16.82 9.36 -6.39
C LYS A 102 17.99 8.65 -5.68
N ASN A 103 17.81 8.25 -4.41
CA ASN A 103 18.82 7.56 -3.61
C ASN A 103 18.54 6.04 -3.53
N GLY A 104 17.50 5.56 -4.22
CA GLY A 104 17.20 4.13 -4.34
C GLY A 104 16.22 3.57 -3.31
N TYR A 105 15.55 4.40 -2.51
CA TYR A 105 14.56 3.93 -1.52
C TYR A 105 13.13 4.04 -2.03
N ILE A 106 12.26 3.10 -1.66
CA ILE A 106 10.87 3.02 -2.15
C ILE A 106 10.06 4.28 -1.83
N ALA A 107 9.61 5.00 -2.84
CA ALA A 107 8.92 6.28 -2.68
C ALA A 107 7.45 6.23 -3.07
N GLY A 108 7.01 5.16 -3.72
CA GLY A 108 5.64 4.98 -4.19
C GLY A 108 5.51 3.78 -5.10
N MET A 109 4.35 3.67 -5.74
CA MET A 109 4.08 2.66 -6.73
C MET A 109 2.98 3.11 -7.71
N GLN A 110 2.91 2.41 -8.82
CA GLN A 110 1.84 2.55 -9.80
C GLN A 110 1.23 1.19 -10.10
N MET A 111 -0.05 1.19 -10.42
CA MET A 111 -0.69 0.12 -11.18
C MET A 111 -0.88 0.62 -12.59
N GLY A 112 -0.26 -0.07 -13.53
CA GLY A 112 -0.39 0.16 -14.96
C GLY A 112 -1.37 -0.82 -15.59
N VAL A 113 -2.11 -0.33 -16.58
CA VAL A 113 -3.00 -1.11 -17.41
C VAL A 113 -2.71 -0.76 -18.87
N TYR A 114 -2.28 -1.74 -19.67
CA TYR A 114 -2.13 -1.51 -21.11
C TYR A 114 -3.49 -1.21 -21.71
N LYS A 115 -3.55 -0.25 -22.65
CA LYS A 115 -4.83 0.08 -23.28
C LYS A 115 -5.40 -1.07 -24.11
N SER A 116 -4.55 -1.99 -24.57
CA SER A 116 -4.97 -3.23 -25.23
C SER A 116 -5.79 -4.16 -24.35
N ASP A 117 -5.62 -4.06 -23.03
CA ASP A 117 -6.26 -4.95 -22.05
C ASP A 117 -7.59 -4.35 -21.56
N LEU A 118 -7.90 -3.12 -21.96
CA LEU A 118 -9.15 -2.44 -21.62
C LEU A 118 -10.26 -2.76 -22.64
N PRO A 119 -11.53 -2.72 -22.22
CA PRO A 119 -12.66 -2.83 -23.14
C PRO A 119 -12.57 -1.84 -24.31
N SER A 120 -12.76 -2.34 -25.53
CA SER A 120 -12.65 -1.55 -26.76
C SER A 120 -13.76 -0.51 -26.94
N ASP A 121 -14.83 -0.58 -26.13
CA ASP A 121 -15.90 0.41 -26.09
C ASP A 121 -15.52 1.69 -25.35
N GLY A 122 -14.33 1.74 -24.74
CA GLY A 122 -13.86 2.90 -23.98
C GLY A 122 -14.60 3.12 -22.66
N SER A 123 -15.28 2.10 -22.14
CA SER A 123 -16.00 2.17 -20.87
C SER A 123 -15.08 2.29 -19.66
N ILE A 124 -13.81 1.86 -19.77
CA ILE A 124 -12.82 1.93 -18.70
C ILE A 124 -11.55 2.65 -19.19
N PRO A 125 -11.06 3.67 -18.46
CA PRO A 125 -11.73 4.32 -17.35
C PRO A 125 -12.98 5.08 -17.82
N PRO A 126 -14.01 5.24 -16.98
CA PRO A 126 -15.13 6.10 -17.32
C PRO A 126 -14.64 7.52 -17.62
N SER A 127 -15.14 8.12 -18.70
CA SER A 127 -14.74 9.48 -19.14
C SER A 127 -14.95 10.58 -18.08
N ARG A 128 -15.79 10.33 -17.08
CA ARG A 128 -16.05 11.22 -15.95
C ARG A 128 -15.06 11.05 -14.79
N ILE A 129 -14.32 9.94 -14.77
CA ILE A 129 -13.36 9.57 -13.72
C ILE A 129 -11.96 9.58 -14.34
N THR A 130 -11.54 10.77 -14.74
CA THR A 130 -10.20 11.05 -15.25
C THR A 130 -9.89 12.48 -14.87
N PRO A 131 -9.15 12.74 -13.76
CA PRO A 131 -8.30 11.86 -12.91
C PRO A 131 -9.04 10.81 -12.04
N PRO A 132 -8.36 9.77 -11.48
CA PRO A 132 -6.92 9.63 -11.21
C PRO A 132 -6.11 8.94 -12.31
N TRP A 133 -6.74 8.48 -13.38
CA TRP A 133 -6.03 7.80 -14.46
C TRP A 133 -5.14 8.76 -15.24
N ILE A 134 -3.85 8.45 -15.27
CA ILE A 134 -2.83 9.23 -15.98
C ILE A 134 -2.28 8.40 -17.14
N GLU A 135 -2.22 9.00 -18.33
CA GLU A 135 -1.73 8.32 -19.52
C GLU A 135 -0.19 8.32 -19.57
N ASP A 136 0.42 7.14 -19.73
CA ASP A 136 1.81 6.99 -20.18
C ASP A 136 1.80 6.66 -21.68
N ARG A 137 1.92 7.71 -22.49
CA ARG A 137 1.94 7.61 -23.96
C ARG A 137 3.11 6.78 -24.48
N SER A 138 4.23 6.75 -23.75
CA SER A 138 5.45 6.03 -24.18
C SER A 138 5.32 4.52 -24.05
N LYS A 139 4.41 4.06 -23.18
CA LYS A 139 4.15 2.65 -22.90
C LYS A 139 2.74 2.19 -23.27
N ASP A 140 1.95 3.08 -23.85
CA ASP A 140 0.55 2.87 -24.20
C ASP A 140 -0.28 2.25 -23.06
N MET A 141 -0.17 2.87 -21.88
CA MET A 141 -0.86 2.42 -20.67
C MET A 141 -1.51 3.58 -19.92
N LEU A 142 -2.47 3.23 -19.08
CA LEU A 142 -3.03 4.12 -18.06
C LEU A 142 -2.49 3.73 -16.70
N LEU A 143 -2.24 4.73 -15.86
CA LEU A 143 -1.59 4.59 -14.57
C LEU A 143 -2.50 5.11 -13.47
N LEU A 144 -2.59 4.34 -12.38
CA LEU A 144 -2.96 4.84 -11.06
C LEU A 144 -1.68 4.93 -10.23
N THR A 145 -1.43 6.07 -9.58
CA THR A 145 -0.17 6.31 -8.86
C THR A 145 -0.43 6.70 -7.42
N ALA A 146 0.33 6.09 -6.52
CA ALA A 146 0.37 6.42 -5.11
C ALA A 146 1.82 6.62 -4.66
N TYR A 147 2.07 7.65 -3.85
CA TYR A 147 3.38 7.93 -3.26
C TYR A 147 3.34 7.72 -1.76
N PHE A 148 4.42 7.19 -1.20
CA PHE A 148 4.59 6.92 0.24
C PHE A 148 5.32 8.06 0.98
N ILE A 149 5.85 9.02 0.22
CA ILE A 149 6.44 10.25 0.72
C ILE A 149 5.98 11.42 -0.16
N GLN A 150 6.17 12.65 0.32
CA GLN A 150 5.82 13.84 -0.45
C GLN A 150 6.51 13.81 -1.83
N PRO A 151 5.76 13.85 -2.95
CA PRO A 151 6.34 13.62 -4.28
C PRO A 151 7.42 14.61 -4.69
N SER A 152 7.33 15.86 -4.21
CA SER A 152 8.33 16.91 -4.45
C SER A 152 9.71 16.62 -3.83
N LYS A 153 9.80 15.66 -2.90
CA LYS A 153 11.08 15.20 -2.33
C LYS A 153 11.74 14.10 -3.17
N ILE A 154 10.97 13.25 -3.84
CA ILE A 154 11.41 11.98 -4.45
C ILE A 154 12.64 12.16 -5.34
N CYS A 155 12.56 13.05 -6.32
CA CYS A 155 13.66 13.24 -7.29
C CYS A 155 14.58 14.42 -6.98
N ARG A 156 14.16 15.30 -6.07
CA ARG A 156 14.95 16.47 -5.68
C ARG A 156 15.96 16.13 -4.59
N ALA A 157 15.48 15.55 -3.49
CA ALA A 157 16.29 15.26 -2.31
C ALA A 157 16.48 13.75 -2.10
N GLY A 158 15.45 12.95 -2.34
CA GLY A 158 15.37 11.55 -1.88
C GLY A 158 15.41 11.46 -0.36
N ARG A 159 15.32 10.25 0.18
CA ARG A 159 15.60 9.97 1.59
C ARG A 159 17.05 9.55 1.78
N THR A 160 17.61 9.93 2.91
CA THR A 160 18.86 9.37 3.44
C THR A 160 18.60 8.00 4.05
N ASP A 161 19.66 7.22 4.30
CA ASP A 161 19.54 5.94 4.99
C ASP A 161 18.89 6.10 6.38
N ALA A 162 19.30 7.11 7.15
CA ALA A 162 18.72 7.38 8.47
C ALA A 162 17.23 7.71 8.40
N GLU A 163 16.79 8.52 7.42
CA GLU A 163 15.37 8.79 7.19
C GLU A 163 14.63 7.51 6.77
N TYR A 164 15.17 6.70 5.87
CA TYR A 164 14.56 5.43 5.47
C TYR A 164 14.41 4.45 6.65
N GLN A 165 15.42 4.32 7.52
CA GLN A 165 15.33 3.46 8.70
C GLN A 165 14.28 3.94 9.71
N ALA A 166 14.12 5.26 9.86
CA ALA A 166 13.14 5.84 10.78
C ALA A 166 11.71 5.85 10.22
N GLU A 167 11.56 6.07 8.92
CA GLU A 167 10.25 6.22 8.24
C GLU A 167 9.73 4.92 7.65
N GLY A 168 10.58 3.89 7.49
CA GLY A 168 10.22 2.64 6.83
C GLY A 168 9.78 2.84 5.39
N THR A 169 8.61 2.31 5.03
CA THR A 169 8.06 2.42 3.67
C THR A 169 7.67 3.86 3.33
N GLY A 170 7.30 4.69 4.31
CA GLY A 170 6.94 6.07 4.05
C GLY A 170 6.31 6.80 5.23
N THR A 171 6.04 8.09 5.03
CA THR A 171 5.48 9.02 6.04
C THR A 171 4.04 9.43 5.77
N GLY A 172 3.52 9.11 4.58
CA GLY A 172 2.12 9.36 4.24
C GLY A 172 1.76 8.82 2.87
N LEU A 173 0.46 8.74 2.57
CA LEU A 173 -0.03 8.20 1.30
C LEU A 173 -0.60 9.33 0.46
N TYR A 174 -0.07 9.52 -0.74
CA TYR A 174 -0.48 10.57 -1.67
C TYR A 174 -0.94 9.95 -2.98
N ILE A 175 -2.23 10.03 -3.25
CA ILE A 175 -2.82 9.54 -4.49
C ILE A 175 -2.70 10.61 -5.55
N GLN A 176 -2.14 10.30 -6.71
CA GLN A 176 -2.06 11.25 -7.81
C GLN A 176 -3.44 11.46 -8.43
N THR A 177 -3.84 12.72 -8.55
CA THR A 177 -5.15 13.16 -9.03
C THR A 177 -5.03 14.14 -10.20
N GLY A 178 -3.92 14.11 -10.93
CA GLY A 178 -3.73 14.97 -12.11
C GLY A 178 -2.35 14.82 -12.72
N PRO A 179 -2.10 15.48 -13.86
CA PRO A 179 -0.85 15.33 -14.60
C PRO A 179 0.38 15.89 -13.86
N ASN A 180 0.23 16.84 -12.93
CA ASN A 180 1.35 17.31 -12.13
C ASN A 180 1.54 16.42 -10.90
N SER A 181 2.53 15.53 -10.97
CA SER A 181 2.85 14.56 -9.92
C SER A 181 3.23 15.15 -8.56
N THR A 182 3.49 16.46 -8.47
CA THR A 182 3.90 17.11 -7.22
C THR A 182 2.84 17.99 -6.56
N SER A 183 1.88 18.51 -7.33
CA SER A 183 0.79 19.36 -6.84
C SER A 183 -0.57 18.71 -6.93
N ASP A 184 -0.79 17.85 -7.93
CA ASP A 184 -2.09 17.23 -8.19
C ASP A 184 -2.15 15.91 -7.42
N VAL A 185 -2.16 16.02 -6.10
CA VAL A 185 -2.17 14.88 -5.19
C VAL A 185 -3.20 15.06 -4.08
N MET A 186 -3.85 13.96 -3.73
CA MET A 186 -4.73 13.84 -2.58
C MET A 186 -3.99 13.08 -1.47
N ALA A 187 -3.77 13.72 -0.33
CA ALA A 187 -3.25 13.05 0.85
C ALA A 187 -4.36 12.19 1.49
N ALA A 188 -4.06 10.93 1.77
CA ALA A 188 -4.96 10.05 2.48
C ALA A 188 -4.87 10.31 4.00
N PRO A 189 -6.01 10.27 4.73
CA PRO A 189 -6.01 10.37 6.18
C PRO A 189 -5.26 9.19 6.81
N LEU A 190 -4.25 9.47 7.65
CA LEU A 190 -3.44 8.42 8.30
C LEU A 190 -4.15 7.75 9.47
N ARG A 191 -5.14 8.42 10.06
CA ARG A 191 -6.00 7.85 11.11
C ARG A 191 -7.41 7.69 10.57
N GLN A 192 -8.04 6.59 10.95
CA GLN A 192 -9.42 6.28 10.57
C GLN A 192 -10.40 7.39 10.99
N ALA A 193 -10.20 7.96 12.18
CA ALA A 193 -11.03 9.05 12.69
C ALA A 193 -10.95 10.33 11.82
N ASP A 194 -9.87 10.51 11.04
CA ASP A 194 -9.72 11.64 10.13
C ASP A 194 -10.37 11.38 8.75
N ALA A 195 -10.75 10.13 8.46
CA ALA A 195 -11.50 9.75 7.27
C ALA A 195 -13.02 9.89 7.49
N ASP A 196 -13.49 9.61 8.70
CA ASP A 196 -14.90 9.68 9.07
C ASP A 196 -15.47 11.10 8.82
N GLY A 197 -16.59 11.17 8.09
CA GLY A 197 -17.25 12.44 7.75
C GLY A 197 -16.64 13.22 6.58
N THR A 198 -15.66 12.65 5.89
CA THR A 198 -15.08 13.21 4.65
C THR A 198 -15.65 12.50 3.39
N ASP A 199 -15.03 12.72 2.23
CA ASP A 199 -15.31 11.99 0.98
C ASP A 199 -14.92 10.50 1.03
N TRP A 200 -14.38 10.00 2.14
CA TRP A 200 -14.07 8.59 2.35
C TRP A 200 -15.25 7.87 3.00
N THR A 201 -15.93 7.02 2.23
CA THR A 201 -17.10 6.30 2.71
C THR A 201 -16.66 4.99 3.37
N ARG A 202 -16.99 4.82 4.65
CA ARG A 202 -16.72 3.58 5.38
C ARG A 202 -17.39 2.39 4.69
N GLY A 203 -16.59 1.38 4.37
CA GLY A 203 -17.02 0.07 3.89
C GLY A 203 -17.07 -0.97 5.00
N GLU A 204 -16.90 -2.22 4.64
CA GLU A 204 -16.89 -3.34 5.59
C GLU A 204 -15.48 -3.71 6.07
N CYS A 205 -15.46 -4.41 7.20
CA CYS A 205 -14.27 -5.00 7.77
C CYS A 205 -14.00 -6.39 7.16
N PHE A 206 -12.75 -6.65 6.77
CA PHE A 206 -12.35 -7.97 6.30
C PHE A 206 -11.08 -8.45 6.99
N TRP A 207 -11.08 -9.70 7.48
CA TRP A 207 -9.93 -10.30 8.15
C TRP A 207 -8.70 -10.36 7.24
N ALA A 208 -7.55 -9.96 7.76
CA ALA A 208 -6.28 -9.82 7.06
C ALA A 208 -6.25 -8.72 5.97
N MET A 209 -7.26 -7.84 5.95
CA MET A 209 -7.26 -6.62 5.16
C MET A 209 -7.40 -5.38 6.05
N GLY A 210 -8.38 -5.42 6.96
CA GLY A 210 -8.75 -4.30 7.83
C GLY A 210 -10.07 -3.66 7.42
N GLN A 211 -10.31 -2.48 7.97
CA GLN A 211 -11.51 -1.68 7.73
C GLN A 211 -11.34 -0.90 6.42
N HIS A 212 -12.19 -1.17 5.43
CA HIS A 212 -12.15 -0.48 4.14
C HIS A 212 -12.81 0.89 4.19
N TYR A 213 -12.27 1.85 3.44
CA TYR A 213 -12.89 3.13 3.09
C TYR A 213 -12.77 3.40 1.60
N TRP A 214 -13.88 3.72 0.95
CA TRP A 214 -13.97 3.89 -0.50
C TRP A 214 -14.13 5.37 -0.85
N TYR A 215 -13.27 5.90 -1.73
CA TYR A 215 -13.32 7.33 -2.07
C TYR A 215 -14.57 7.67 -2.89
N LYS A 216 -15.32 8.68 -2.45
CA LYS A 216 -16.55 9.20 -3.07
C LYS A 216 -17.63 8.17 -3.38
N PHE A 217 -17.55 6.99 -2.77
CA PHE A 217 -18.53 5.95 -2.94
C PHE A 217 -19.86 6.36 -2.28
N ARG A 218 -20.97 6.22 -2.99
CA ARG A 218 -22.31 6.42 -2.43
C ARG A 218 -23.23 5.31 -2.93
N PRO A 219 -24.14 4.78 -2.09
CA PRO A 219 -25.07 3.73 -2.51
C PRO A 219 -25.98 4.12 -3.69
N ASP A 220 -26.19 5.42 -3.92
CA ASP A 220 -27.04 5.99 -4.96
C ASP A 220 -26.25 6.61 -6.13
N MET A 221 -24.93 6.39 -6.21
CA MET A 221 -24.11 6.95 -7.28
C MET A 221 -24.38 6.32 -8.65
N ASN A 222 -24.05 7.05 -9.72
CA ASN A 222 -23.88 6.41 -11.01
C ASN A 222 -22.63 5.52 -10.95
N CYS A 223 -22.76 4.32 -11.49
CA CYS A 223 -21.69 3.34 -11.61
C CYS A 223 -20.46 3.86 -12.36
N ASP A 224 -20.68 4.71 -13.37
CA ASP A 224 -19.60 5.37 -14.11
C ASP A 224 -18.84 6.40 -13.27
N ASP A 225 -19.37 6.76 -12.09
CA ASP A 225 -18.71 7.68 -11.15
C ASP A 225 -17.82 6.93 -10.13
N PHE A 226 -17.67 5.60 -10.24
CA PHE A 226 -16.88 4.81 -9.29
C PHE A 226 -15.40 5.18 -9.36
N TYR A 227 -14.90 5.70 -8.25
CA TYR A 227 -13.49 6.08 -8.12
C TYR A 227 -12.67 4.86 -7.68
N PRO A 228 -11.59 4.51 -8.39
CA PRO A 228 -10.96 3.20 -8.26
C PRO A 228 -9.99 3.10 -7.08
N VAL A 229 -10.21 3.84 -5.98
CA VAL A 229 -9.27 3.93 -4.84
C VAL A 229 -10.00 3.64 -3.53
N PHE A 230 -9.41 2.77 -2.72
CA PHE A 230 -9.84 2.53 -1.35
C PHE A 230 -8.65 2.53 -0.38
N LEU A 231 -8.92 2.83 0.88
CA LEU A 231 -7.98 2.75 2.00
C LEU A 231 -8.34 1.57 2.89
N MET A 232 -7.35 1.09 3.64
CA MET A 232 -7.51 0.07 4.66
C MET A 232 -6.90 0.58 5.97
N TYR A 233 -7.64 0.37 7.07
CA TYR A 233 -7.21 0.70 8.42
C TYR A 233 -7.17 -0.54 9.30
N ASN A 234 -6.17 -0.61 10.16
CA ASN A 234 -6.03 -1.60 11.23
C ASN A 234 -5.77 -0.85 12.54
N ASP A 235 -6.52 -1.17 13.60
CA ASP A 235 -6.46 -0.46 14.88
C ASP A 235 -6.54 1.08 14.72
N GLY A 236 -7.43 1.55 13.84
CA GLY A 236 -7.64 2.97 13.56
C GLY A 236 -6.50 3.67 12.80
N ARG A 237 -5.49 2.95 12.30
CA ARG A 237 -4.34 3.50 11.57
C ARG A 237 -4.27 2.98 10.15
N LEU A 238 -3.90 3.84 9.21
CA LEU A 238 -3.76 3.49 7.80
C LEU A 238 -2.65 2.44 7.65
N ASN A 239 -3.01 1.22 7.30
CA ASN A 239 -2.09 0.09 7.11
C ASN A 239 -2.04 -0.37 5.65
N GLY A 240 -2.92 0.14 4.79
CA GLY A 240 -2.89 -0.21 3.38
C GLY A 240 -3.87 0.60 2.55
N PHE A 241 -3.88 0.30 1.26
CA PHE A 241 -4.78 0.88 0.28
C PHE A 241 -4.94 -0.09 -0.90
N GLY A 242 -5.76 0.25 -1.86
CA GLY A 242 -5.80 -0.51 -3.08
C GLY A 242 -6.54 0.16 -4.20
N TRP A 243 -6.53 -0.56 -5.32
CA TRP A 243 -7.22 -0.17 -6.53
C TRP A 243 -8.23 -1.23 -6.92
N ASN A 244 -9.40 -0.79 -7.38
CA ASN A 244 -10.45 -1.66 -7.87
C ASN A 244 -10.89 -1.19 -9.25
N ILE A 245 -10.72 -2.08 -10.24
CA ILE A 245 -10.98 -1.80 -11.64
C ILE A 245 -12.13 -2.66 -12.12
N ASN A 246 -13.10 -2.02 -12.77
CA ASN A 246 -14.32 -2.65 -13.27
C ASN A 246 -14.10 -3.41 -14.60
N THR A 247 -13.02 -4.18 -14.67
CA THR A 247 -12.72 -5.12 -15.78
C THR A 247 -11.77 -6.20 -15.29
N VAL A 248 -11.64 -7.29 -16.05
CA VAL A 248 -10.63 -8.33 -15.79
C VAL A 248 -9.32 -7.93 -16.44
N LEU A 249 -8.28 -7.83 -15.62
CA LEU A 249 -6.90 -7.58 -16.03
C LEU A 249 -6.07 -8.84 -15.83
N ASP A 250 -5.15 -9.10 -16.77
CA ASP A 250 -4.28 -10.28 -16.72
C ASP A 250 -3.02 -9.99 -15.91
N SER A 251 -3.01 -10.45 -14.66
CA SER A 251 -1.81 -10.57 -13.83
C SER A 251 -2.11 -11.51 -12.66
N PRO A 252 -1.14 -12.34 -12.23
CA PRO A 252 -1.29 -13.14 -11.02
C PRO A 252 -1.39 -12.30 -9.73
N ARG A 253 -1.16 -10.97 -9.82
CA ARG A 253 -1.26 -10.05 -8.68
C ARG A 253 -2.67 -9.51 -8.46
N TYR A 254 -3.52 -9.53 -9.49
CA TYR A 254 -4.88 -9.06 -9.35
C TYR A 254 -5.74 -10.10 -8.65
N GLU A 255 -6.57 -9.64 -7.73
CA GLU A 255 -7.61 -10.46 -7.12
C GLU A 255 -8.94 -10.23 -7.83
N SER A 256 -9.60 -11.33 -8.19
CA SER A 256 -10.93 -11.32 -8.80
C SER A 256 -11.93 -11.91 -7.81
N PRO A 257 -12.54 -11.10 -6.92
CA PRO A 257 -13.52 -11.61 -5.97
C PRO A 257 -14.75 -12.15 -6.72
N PRO A 258 -15.31 -13.30 -6.31
CA PRO A 258 -16.56 -13.79 -6.88
C PRO A 258 -17.70 -12.80 -6.55
N THR A 259 -18.75 -12.76 -7.38
CA THR A 259 -19.86 -11.79 -7.24
C THR A 259 -20.52 -11.79 -5.86
N GLY A 260 -20.57 -12.94 -5.18
CA GLY A 260 -21.11 -13.04 -3.82
C GLY A 260 -20.27 -12.36 -2.73
N ALA A 261 -18.98 -12.10 -2.97
CA ALA A 261 -18.07 -11.53 -1.98
C ALA A 261 -18.20 -10.00 -1.82
N LEU A 262 -18.93 -9.31 -2.70
CA LEU A 262 -19.08 -7.84 -2.62
C LEU A 262 -19.72 -7.37 -1.32
N SER A 263 -20.66 -8.16 -0.79
CA SER A 263 -21.31 -7.87 0.50
C SER A 263 -20.34 -7.90 1.69
N LEU A 264 -19.15 -8.47 1.51
CA LEU A 264 -18.07 -8.48 2.50
C LEU A 264 -17.25 -7.19 2.49
N PHE A 265 -17.44 -6.31 1.49
CA PHE A 265 -16.67 -5.09 1.30
C PHE A 265 -17.53 -3.82 1.35
N PHE A 266 -18.82 -3.94 1.02
CA PHE A 266 -19.78 -2.84 0.97
C PHE A 266 -21.03 -3.15 1.78
N ALA A 267 -21.37 -2.30 2.74
CA ALA A 267 -22.62 -2.39 3.50
C ALA A 267 -23.86 -2.24 2.60
N GLN A 268 -23.78 -1.30 1.65
CA GLN A 268 -24.77 -1.06 0.61
C GLN A 268 -24.04 -0.78 -0.69
N LYS A 269 -24.54 -1.32 -1.81
CA LYS A 269 -23.94 -1.13 -3.13
C LYS A 269 -24.94 -0.54 -4.12
N PRO A 270 -24.49 0.30 -5.06
CA PRO A 270 -25.33 0.75 -6.16
C PRO A 270 -25.96 -0.43 -6.91
N PRO A 271 -27.23 -0.36 -7.34
CA PRO A 271 -27.88 -1.46 -8.07
C PRO A 271 -27.11 -1.93 -9.30
N CYS A 272 -26.37 -1.02 -9.95
CA CYS A 272 -25.60 -1.28 -11.15
C CYS A 272 -24.27 -2.02 -10.91
N PHE A 273 -23.80 -2.17 -9.65
CA PHE A 273 -22.57 -2.91 -9.33
C PHE A 273 -22.65 -4.39 -9.73
N ASP A 274 -23.84 -5.00 -9.69
CA ASP A 274 -24.01 -6.40 -10.13
C ASP A 274 -23.71 -6.60 -11.60
N GLU A 275 -23.87 -5.55 -12.42
CA GLU A 275 -23.50 -5.59 -13.84
C GLU A 275 -22.00 -5.42 -14.02
N HIS A 276 -21.36 -4.51 -13.26
CA HIS A 276 -19.90 -4.36 -13.26
C HIS A 276 -19.19 -5.66 -12.90
N VAL A 277 -19.68 -6.35 -11.87
CA VAL A 277 -19.03 -7.60 -11.46
C VAL A 277 -19.25 -8.73 -12.47
N ARG A 278 -20.34 -8.69 -13.24
CA ARG A 278 -20.52 -9.59 -14.39
C ARG A 278 -19.53 -9.29 -15.52
N ARG A 279 -19.09 -8.04 -15.70
CA ARG A 279 -18.01 -7.67 -16.63
C ARG A 279 -16.62 -8.07 -16.09
N GLY A 280 -16.55 -8.39 -14.80
CA GLY A 280 -15.37 -8.79 -14.07
C GLY A 280 -14.74 -7.63 -13.30
N LEU A 281 -14.04 -7.98 -12.23
CA LEU A 281 -13.32 -7.05 -11.36
C LEU A 281 -11.88 -7.51 -11.21
N SER A 282 -10.96 -6.56 -11.25
CA SER A 282 -9.58 -6.73 -10.82
C SER A 282 -9.30 -5.78 -9.68
N THR A 283 -8.94 -6.35 -8.54
CA THR A 283 -8.51 -5.62 -7.36
C THR A 283 -7.02 -5.80 -7.19
N LEU A 284 -6.34 -4.79 -6.68
CA LEU A 284 -4.99 -4.91 -6.18
C LEU A 284 -4.98 -4.35 -4.76
N HIS A 285 -4.80 -5.22 -3.77
CA HIS A 285 -4.56 -4.80 -2.40
C HIS A 285 -3.07 -4.54 -2.18
N ILE A 286 -2.77 -3.45 -1.46
CA ILE A 286 -1.42 -3.05 -1.07
C ILE A 286 -1.39 -2.85 0.44
N TYR A 287 -0.47 -3.55 1.09
CA TYR A 287 -0.25 -3.53 2.53
C TYR A 287 1.08 -2.84 2.83
N LEU A 288 1.05 -1.96 3.82
CA LEU A 288 2.20 -1.16 4.27
C LEU A 288 2.82 -1.73 5.56
N ASP A 289 2.28 -2.85 6.03
CA ASP A 289 2.79 -3.65 7.13
C ASP A 289 3.41 -4.96 6.65
N ASP A 290 4.35 -5.51 7.42
CA ASP A 290 5.00 -6.79 7.10
C ASP A 290 4.18 -8.02 7.52
N SER A 291 3.06 -7.85 8.24
CA SER A 291 2.25 -8.98 8.72
C SER A 291 0.75 -8.83 8.42
N PRO A 292 0.35 -8.81 7.12
CA PRO A 292 -1.05 -8.51 6.79
C PRO A 292 -2.06 -9.52 7.32
N SER A 293 -1.64 -10.75 7.55
CA SER A 293 -2.45 -11.81 8.18
C SER A 293 -2.96 -11.47 9.58
N SER A 294 -2.33 -10.48 10.24
CA SER A 294 -2.71 -9.96 11.56
C SER A 294 -3.49 -8.66 11.50
N ASN A 295 -3.92 -8.24 10.30
CA ASN A 295 -4.76 -7.06 10.16
C ASN A 295 -6.20 -7.41 10.52
N PHE A 296 -6.77 -6.60 11.39
CA PHE A 296 -8.14 -6.67 11.86
C PHE A 296 -8.80 -5.30 11.75
N CYS A 297 -10.02 -5.23 12.25
CA CYS A 297 -10.70 -3.99 12.59
C CYS A 297 -10.93 -4.04 14.11
#